data_AF-A0A836KZW2-F1
#
_entry.id   AF-A0A836KZW2-F1
#
_cell.length_a   1.000
_cell.length_b   1.000
_cell.length_c   1.000
_cell.angle_alpha   90.00
_cell.angle_beta   90.00
_cell.angle_gamma   90.00
#
_symmetry.space_group_name_H-M   'P 1'
#
loop_
_entity.id
_entity.type
_entity.pdbx_description
1 polymer ?
#
loop_
_entity_poly.entity_id
_entity_poly.type
_entity_poly.pdbx_seq_one_letter_code
_entity_poly.pdbx_strand_id
1 'polypeptide(L)'
;MTSAASALLTEAEVRELSTAEIRVNLERCSRLVSQTSLLQRLRDGGESIRRRRELFSKELERRCVVETSSSDTRAHLASSTSMEDRKQDNETALLAESARSFTDAAQEIAKKYKDQRIDVEATVRGMYEGVLSETEIQRILQSVPPRFFLTYAETCERERQLAVEARKAELHKLAAQAALHRAMPQ
;
A
#
# COMPACT_ATOMS: atom_id res chain seq x y z
N MET A 1 -10.50 -14.22 -46.21
CA MET A 1 -10.26 -14.00 -44.77
C MET A 1 -9.52 -15.21 -44.22
N THR A 2 -8.22 -15.08 -44.01
CA THR A 2 -7.32 -16.14 -43.57
C THR A 2 -7.58 -16.44 -42.10
N SER A 3 -8.32 -17.52 -41.85
CA SER A 3 -8.53 -18.08 -40.52
C SER A 3 -7.19 -18.51 -39.97
N ALA A 4 -6.61 -17.73 -39.05
CA ALA A 4 -5.44 -18.12 -38.28
C ALA A 4 -5.80 -19.40 -37.52
N ALA A 5 -5.35 -20.55 -38.03
CA ALA A 5 -5.35 -21.79 -37.30
C ALA A 5 -4.50 -21.56 -36.05
N SER A 6 -5.11 -21.53 -34.86
CA SER A 6 -4.37 -21.53 -33.61
C SER A 6 -3.45 -22.75 -33.65
N ALA A 7 -2.14 -22.51 -33.75
CA ALA A 7 -1.13 -23.54 -33.80
C ALA A 7 -1.35 -24.51 -32.63
N LEU A 8 -1.40 -25.80 -32.94
CA LEU A 8 -1.54 -26.84 -31.93
C LEU A 8 -0.28 -26.84 -31.08
N LEU A 9 -0.44 -26.41 -29.83
CA LEU A 9 0.62 -26.39 -28.83
C LEU A 9 1.25 -27.78 -28.74
N THR A 10 2.56 -27.88 -28.96
CA THR A 10 3.30 -29.15 -28.99
C THR A 10 3.88 -29.49 -27.61
N GLU A 11 4.21 -30.75 -27.38
CA GLU A 11 4.83 -31.20 -26.13
C GLU A 11 6.18 -30.50 -25.84
N ALA A 12 6.93 -30.12 -26.88
CA ALA A 12 8.21 -29.44 -26.74
C ALA A 12 8.01 -28.01 -26.21
N GLU A 13 7.05 -27.26 -26.74
CA GLU A 13 6.71 -25.91 -26.28
C GLU A 13 6.22 -25.92 -24.83
N VAL A 14 5.46 -26.94 -24.43
CA VAL A 14 5.01 -27.09 -23.03
C VAL A 14 6.19 -27.31 -22.07
N ARG A 15 7.27 -27.96 -22.52
CA ARG A 15 8.47 -28.17 -21.71
C ARG A 15 9.28 -26.90 -21.48
N GLU A 16 9.24 -25.96 -22.42
CA GLU A 16 9.94 -24.67 -22.30
C GLU A 16 9.27 -23.73 -21.28
N LEU A 17 8.00 -23.96 -20.96
CA LEU A 17 7.26 -23.14 -19.99
C LEU A 17 7.73 -23.38 -18.55
N SER A 18 7.70 -22.31 -17.76
CA SER A 18 7.98 -22.41 -16.33
C SER A 18 6.87 -23.19 -15.60
N THR A 19 7.21 -23.80 -14.45
CA THR A 19 6.24 -24.58 -13.66
C THR A 19 5.07 -23.71 -13.18
N ALA A 20 5.32 -22.42 -12.90
CA ALA A 20 4.28 -21.47 -12.54
C ALA A 20 3.32 -21.19 -13.70
N GLU A 21 3.84 -20.99 -14.92
CA GLU A 21 3.03 -20.79 -16.12
C GLU A 21 2.19 -22.02 -16.46
N ILE A 22 2.73 -23.23 -16.30
CA ILE A 22 1.98 -24.47 -16.50
C ILE A 22 0.79 -24.56 -15.53
N ARG A 23 0.99 -24.22 -14.25
CA ARG A 23 -0.10 -24.21 -13.24
C ARG A 23 -1.20 -23.23 -13.59
N VAL A 24 -0.84 -21.99 -13.96
CA VAL A 24 -1.82 -20.96 -14.35
C VAL A 24 -2.62 -21.39 -15.58
N ASN A 25 -1.94 -21.95 -16.59
CA ASN A 25 -2.62 -22.41 -17.80
C ASN A 25 -3.51 -23.63 -17.54
N LEU A 26 -3.11 -24.53 -16.63
CA LEU A 26 -3.92 -25.67 -16.21
C LEU A 26 -5.21 -25.23 -15.51
N GLU A 27 -5.13 -24.22 -14.63
CA GLU A 27 -6.31 -23.64 -13.98
C GLU A 27 -7.25 -22.99 -14.99
N ARG A 28 -6.71 -22.19 -15.92
CA ARG A 28 -7.51 -21.57 -17.00
C ARG A 28 -8.24 -22.63 -17.82
N CYS A 29 -7.54 -23.68 -18.23
CA CYS A 29 -8.15 -24.79 -18.98
C CYS A 29 -9.22 -25.49 -18.14
N SER A 30 -9.00 -25.68 -16.83
CA SER A 30 -9.97 -26.33 -15.95
C SER A 30 -11.26 -25.51 -15.78
N ARG A 31 -11.15 -24.18 -15.66
CA ARG A 31 -12.31 -23.26 -15.61
C ARG A 31 -13.07 -23.22 -16.94
N LEU A 32 -12.37 -23.31 -18.06
CA LEU A 32 -13.01 -23.36 -19.37
C LEU A 32 -13.70 -24.71 -19.62
N VAL A 33 -13.11 -25.81 -19.16
CA VAL A 33 -13.70 -27.15 -19.28
C VAL A 33 -14.98 -27.29 -18.46
N SER A 34 -15.09 -26.61 -17.31
CA SER A 34 -16.33 -26.62 -16.51
C SER A 34 -17.49 -25.85 -17.15
N GLN A 35 -17.24 -25.03 -18.17
CA GLN A 35 -18.25 -24.24 -18.87
C GLN A 35 -18.66 -24.90 -20.20
N THR A 36 -19.38 -26.01 -20.11
CA THR A 36 -19.78 -26.84 -21.27
C THR A 36 -20.54 -26.08 -22.35
N SER A 37 -21.40 -25.12 -21.97
CA SER A 37 -22.16 -24.27 -22.89
C SER A 37 -21.27 -23.37 -23.75
N LEU A 38 -20.11 -22.93 -23.24
CA LEU A 38 -19.14 -22.15 -24.01
C LEU A 38 -18.33 -23.03 -24.96
N LEU A 39 -17.98 -24.25 -24.55
CA LEU A 39 -17.23 -25.18 -25.39
C LEU A 39 -18.04 -25.62 -26.61
N GLN A 40 -19.35 -25.82 -26.46
CA GLN A 40 -20.25 -26.20 -27.56
C GLN A 40 -20.35 -25.13 -28.66
N ARG A 41 -20.02 -23.86 -28.34
CA ARG A 41 -20.00 -22.76 -29.32
C ARG A 41 -18.73 -22.74 -30.15
N LEU A 42 -17.69 -23.48 -29.76
CA LEU A 42 -16.43 -23.58 -30.47
C LEU A 42 -16.54 -24.60 -31.60
N ARG A 43 -15.82 -24.34 -32.71
CA ARG A 43 -15.82 -25.18 -33.92
C ARG A 43 -15.36 -26.62 -33.66
N ASP A 44 -14.53 -26.82 -32.65
CA ASP A 44 -13.97 -28.10 -32.21
C ASP A 44 -14.65 -28.65 -30.94
N GLY A 45 -15.75 -28.05 -30.49
CA GLY A 45 -16.43 -28.46 -29.25
C GLY A 45 -15.56 -28.38 -27.99
N GLY A 46 -14.46 -27.60 -28.02
CA GLY A 46 -13.50 -27.47 -26.94
C GLY A 46 -12.44 -28.58 -26.85
N GLU A 47 -12.30 -29.43 -27.87
CA GLU A 47 -11.27 -30.49 -27.91
C GLU A 47 -9.85 -29.93 -27.76
N SER A 48 -9.53 -28.82 -28.41
CA SER A 48 -8.22 -28.18 -28.27
C SER A 48 -7.90 -27.71 -26.84
N ILE A 49 -8.92 -27.38 -26.04
CA ILE A 49 -8.76 -26.98 -24.63
C ILE A 49 -8.54 -28.22 -23.76
N ARG A 50 -9.31 -29.29 -24.00
CA ARG A 50 -9.13 -30.58 -23.30
C ARG A 50 -7.74 -31.16 -23.55
N ARG A 51 -7.28 -31.16 -24.80
CA ARG A 51 -5.93 -31.61 -25.18
C ARG A 51 -4.82 -30.80 -24.51
N ARG A 52 -4.95 -29.47 -24.48
CA ARG A 52 -3.98 -28.61 -23.77
C ARG A 52 -3.95 -28.85 -22.27
N ARG A 53 -5.12 -29.05 -21.64
CA ARG A 53 -5.22 -29.43 -20.23
C ARG A 53 -4.45 -30.72 -19.96
N GLU A 54 -4.63 -31.72 -20.78
CA GLU A 54 -3.93 -33.01 -20.66
C GLU A 54 -2.41 -32.87 -20.80
N LEU A 55 -1.94 -32.07 -21.77
CA LEU A 55 -0.51 -31.78 -21.94
C LEU A 55 0.10 -31.10 -20.71
N PHE A 56 -0.58 -30.08 -20.16
CA PHE A 56 -0.11 -29.40 -18.94
C PHE A 56 -0.13 -30.34 -17.72
N SER A 57 -1.16 -31.18 -17.57
CA SER A 57 -1.22 -32.17 -16.50
C SER A 57 -0.08 -33.19 -16.58
N LYS A 58 0.17 -33.77 -17.76
CA LYS A 58 1.25 -34.75 -17.96
C LYS A 58 2.64 -34.15 -17.70
N GLU A 59 2.90 -32.92 -18.15
CA GLU A 59 4.19 -32.28 -17.89
C GLU A 59 4.37 -31.95 -16.40
N LEU A 60 3.30 -31.55 -15.69
CA LEU A 60 3.36 -31.29 -14.25
C LEU A 60 3.61 -32.59 -13.45
N GLU A 61 2.94 -33.68 -13.83
CA GLU A 61 3.20 -35.02 -13.27
C GLU A 61 4.63 -35.47 -13.55
N ARG A 62 5.15 -35.28 -14.77
CA ARG A 62 6.54 -35.59 -15.11
C ARG A 62 7.53 -34.82 -14.23
N ARG A 63 7.31 -33.52 -14.02
CA ARG A 63 8.16 -32.69 -13.14
C ARG A 63 8.08 -33.15 -11.68
N CYS A 64 6.89 -33.53 -11.21
CA CYS A 64 6.70 -34.06 -9.87
C CYS A 64 7.42 -35.40 -9.64
N VAL A 65 7.41 -36.31 -10.62
CA VAL A 65 8.14 -37.59 -10.56
C VAL A 65 9.67 -37.37 -10.58
N VAL A 66 10.15 -36.42 -11.37
CA VAL A 66 11.57 -36.04 -11.40
C VAL A 66 12.01 -35.44 -10.06
N GLU A 67 11.20 -34.55 -9.47
CA GLU A 67 11.48 -33.95 -8.15
C GLU A 67 11.44 -34.96 -7.02
N THR A 68 10.49 -35.91 -7.02
CA THR A 68 10.41 -36.97 -6.01
C THR A 68 11.56 -37.98 -6.11
N SER A 69 12.05 -38.29 -7.31
CA SER A 69 13.26 -39.11 -7.49
C SER A 69 14.56 -38.42 -7.06
N SER A 70 14.55 -37.08 -6.93
CA SER A 70 15.70 -36.28 -6.46
C SER A 70 15.67 -36.03 -4.94
N SER A 71 14.60 -36.43 -4.25
CA SER A 71 14.29 -36.02 -2.87
C SER A 71 14.52 -37.13 -1.82
N ASP A 72 15.34 -38.14 -2.12
CA ASP A 72 15.55 -39.29 -1.21
C ASP A 72 16.65 -39.12 -0.15
N THR A 73 17.20 -37.91 0.08
CA THR A 73 18.14 -37.71 1.21
C THR A 73 17.92 -36.39 1.94
N ARG A 74 17.04 -36.39 2.95
CA ARG A 74 17.16 -35.70 4.26
C ARG A 74 17.61 -34.22 4.31
N ALA A 75 17.59 -33.47 3.21
CA ALA A 75 17.99 -32.06 3.11
C ALA A 75 16.80 -31.10 2.89
N HIS A 76 15.62 -31.61 2.55
CA HIS A 76 14.48 -30.78 2.14
C HIS A 76 13.78 -30.03 3.27
N LEU A 77 13.86 -30.48 4.53
CA LEU A 77 13.29 -29.74 5.66
C LEU A 77 14.18 -28.57 6.13
N ALA A 78 15.51 -28.67 5.99
CA ALA A 78 16.43 -27.57 6.28
C ALA A 78 16.54 -26.57 5.10
N SER A 79 16.38 -27.05 3.87
CA SER A 79 16.38 -26.23 2.65
C SER A 79 15.06 -25.48 2.44
N SER A 80 13.91 -26.09 2.78
CA SER A 80 12.61 -25.39 2.73
C SER A 80 12.53 -24.28 3.78
N THR A 81 12.92 -24.54 5.04
CA THR A 81 13.03 -23.46 6.05
C THR A 81 14.02 -22.39 5.61
N SER A 82 15.19 -22.75 5.06
CA SER A 82 16.16 -21.78 4.57
C SER A 82 15.67 -20.95 3.37
N MET A 83 14.83 -21.51 2.50
CA MET A 83 14.22 -20.78 1.39
C MET A 83 13.03 -19.92 1.85
N GLU A 84 12.22 -20.40 2.78
CA GLU A 84 11.14 -19.64 3.41
C GLU A 84 11.71 -18.43 4.17
N ASP A 85 12.77 -18.64 4.97
CA ASP A 85 13.47 -17.60 5.72
C ASP A 85 14.07 -16.56 4.76
N ARG A 86 14.72 -16.99 3.67
CA ARG A 86 15.24 -16.07 2.64
C ARG A 86 14.14 -15.31 1.90
N LYS A 87 12.98 -15.94 1.68
CA LYS A 87 11.83 -15.29 1.07
C LYS A 87 11.24 -14.25 2.02
N GLN A 88 11.13 -14.57 3.31
CA GLN A 88 10.69 -13.68 4.37
C GLN A 88 11.67 -12.49 4.54
N ASP A 89 12.97 -12.74 4.52
CA ASP A 89 14.01 -11.72 4.59
C ASP A 89 13.98 -10.79 3.36
N ASN A 90 13.75 -11.35 2.17
CA ASN A 90 13.62 -10.56 0.95
C ASN A 90 12.32 -9.73 0.94
N GLU A 91 11.21 -10.31 1.39
CA GLU A 91 9.93 -9.60 1.52
C GLU A 91 10.02 -8.47 2.55
N THR A 92 10.64 -8.71 3.71
CA THR A 92 10.86 -7.68 4.73
C THR A 92 11.82 -6.60 4.26
N ALA A 93 12.88 -6.94 3.51
CA ALA A 93 13.76 -5.95 2.88
C ALA A 93 13.02 -5.07 1.87
N LEU A 94 12.21 -5.67 0.99
CA LEU A 94 11.39 -4.94 0.00
C LEU A 94 10.36 -4.02 0.67
N LEU A 95 9.72 -4.49 1.75
CA LEU A 95 8.79 -3.68 2.53
C LEU A 95 9.51 -2.54 3.26
N ALA A 96 10.71 -2.77 3.79
CA ALA A 96 11.52 -1.73 4.43
C ALA A 96 12.02 -0.66 3.45
N GLU A 97 12.43 -1.04 2.24
CA GLU A 97 12.80 -0.11 1.18
C GLU A 97 11.59 0.71 0.70
N SER A 98 10.44 0.05 0.53
CA SER A 98 9.19 0.72 0.19
C SER A 98 8.78 1.70 1.29
N ALA A 99 8.86 1.30 2.56
CA ALA A 99 8.55 2.16 3.70
C ALA A 99 9.47 3.39 3.77
N ARG A 100 10.76 3.24 3.49
CA ARG A 100 11.72 4.36 3.39
C ARG A 100 11.33 5.34 2.29
N SER A 101 10.98 4.82 1.11
CA SER A 101 10.44 5.62 0.00
C SER A 101 9.20 6.42 0.40
N PHE A 102 8.24 5.80 1.11
CA PHE A 102 7.04 6.50 1.60
C PHE A 102 7.36 7.55 2.65
N THR A 103 8.27 7.28 3.58
CA THR A 103 8.65 8.27 4.60
C THR A 103 9.37 9.46 3.98
N ASP A 104 10.19 9.24 2.95
CA ASP A 104 10.88 10.31 2.25
C ASP A 104 9.91 11.18 1.45
N ALA A 105 8.95 10.56 0.76
CA ALA A 105 7.89 11.29 0.06
C ALA A 105 7.00 12.09 1.03
N ALA A 106 6.63 11.51 2.17
CA ALA A 106 5.84 12.21 3.19
C ALA A 106 6.62 13.40 3.79
N GLN A 107 7.92 13.25 4.04
CA GLN A 107 8.78 14.33 4.48
C GLN A 107 8.92 15.43 3.43
N GLU A 108 9.03 15.07 2.15
CA GLU A 108 9.12 16.02 1.05
C GLU A 108 7.82 16.83 0.91
N ILE A 109 6.67 16.17 0.97
CA ILE A 109 5.34 16.81 0.96
C ILE A 109 5.20 17.74 2.17
N ALA A 110 5.57 17.28 3.37
CA ALA A 110 5.53 18.10 4.58
C ALA A 110 6.42 19.34 4.44
N LYS A 111 7.65 19.20 3.91
CA LYS A 111 8.55 20.35 3.66
C LYS A 111 8.00 21.31 2.61
N LYS A 112 7.37 20.79 1.55
CA LYS A 112 6.82 21.59 0.45
C LYS A 112 5.64 22.45 0.89
N TYR A 113 4.77 21.91 1.75
CA TYR A 113 3.50 22.56 2.13
C TYR A 113 3.49 23.10 3.56
N LYS A 114 4.62 23.07 4.29
CA LYS A 114 4.72 23.50 5.70
C LYS A 114 4.15 24.90 5.98
N ASP A 115 4.30 25.82 5.04
CA ASP A 115 3.87 27.22 5.19
C ASP A 115 2.73 27.59 4.24
N GLN A 116 2.09 26.59 3.61
CA GLN A 116 0.91 26.83 2.80
C GLN A 116 -0.29 27.13 3.70
N ARG A 117 -1.00 28.23 3.42
CA ARG A 117 -2.25 28.53 4.12
C ARG A 117 -3.38 27.65 3.62
N ILE A 118 -4.20 27.22 4.56
CA ILE A 118 -5.43 26.47 4.27
C ILE A 118 -6.47 27.45 3.76
N ASP A 119 -6.99 27.17 2.57
CA ASP A 119 -8.16 27.85 2.03
C ASP A 119 -9.42 27.24 2.68
N VAL A 120 -9.92 27.92 3.71
CA VAL A 120 -11.07 27.48 4.51
C VAL A 120 -12.32 27.41 3.64
N GLU A 121 -12.49 28.34 2.70
CA GLU A 121 -13.65 28.37 1.82
C GLU A 121 -13.65 27.18 0.85
N ALA A 122 -12.53 26.93 0.18
CA ALA A 122 -12.41 25.76 -0.68
C ALA A 122 -12.61 24.45 0.09
N THR A 123 -12.09 24.38 1.32
CA THR A 123 -12.24 23.20 2.19
C THR A 123 -13.70 22.97 2.59
N VAL A 124 -14.41 24.02 3.02
CA VAL A 124 -15.83 23.93 3.40
C VAL A 124 -16.68 23.55 2.18
N ARG A 125 -16.47 24.20 1.02
CA ARG A 125 -17.21 23.87 -0.22
C ARG A 125 -16.98 22.42 -0.64
N GLY A 126 -15.73 21.94 -0.57
CA GLY A 126 -15.38 20.56 -0.90
C GLY A 126 -15.98 19.54 0.07
N MET A 127 -15.96 19.82 1.38
CA MET A 127 -16.47 18.91 2.40
C MET A 127 -17.99 18.71 2.35
N TYR A 128 -18.74 19.75 1.97
CA TYR A 128 -20.19 19.71 1.92
C TYR A 128 -20.76 19.45 0.52
N GLU A 129 -19.93 19.36 -0.54
CA GLU A 129 -20.30 18.98 -1.92
C GLU A 129 -21.62 19.61 -2.45
N GLY A 130 -21.94 20.84 -2.03
CA GLY A 130 -23.17 21.54 -2.44
C GLY A 130 -24.44 21.24 -1.63
N VAL A 131 -24.33 20.52 -0.51
CA VAL A 131 -25.43 20.29 0.44
C VAL A 131 -25.82 21.58 1.18
N LEU A 132 -24.83 22.43 1.47
CA LEU A 132 -25.06 23.71 2.13
C LEU A 132 -25.38 24.82 1.11
N SER A 133 -26.31 25.70 1.49
CA SER A 133 -26.57 26.92 0.75
C SER A 133 -25.40 27.92 0.88
N GLU A 134 -25.27 28.82 -0.09
CA GLU A 134 -24.21 29.85 -0.08
C GLU A 134 -24.24 30.71 1.19
N THR A 135 -25.43 30.97 1.72
CA THR A 135 -25.63 31.72 2.97
C THR A 135 -25.10 30.98 4.20
N GLU A 136 -25.21 29.66 4.23
CA GLU A 136 -24.69 28.84 5.33
C GLU A 136 -23.17 28.75 5.25
N ILE A 137 -22.61 28.62 4.04
CA ILE A 137 -21.16 28.65 3.81
C ILE A 137 -20.58 29.97 4.31
N GLN A 138 -21.17 31.12 3.95
CA GLN A 138 -20.70 32.43 4.43
C GLN A 138 -20.79 32.57 5.96
N ARG A 139 -21.83 32.02 6.59
CA ARG A 139 -21.97 32.01 8.05
C ARG A 139 -20.84 31.22 8.71
N ILE A 140 -20.51 30.05 8.17
CA ILE A 140 -19.38 29.22 8.65
C ILE A 140 -18.08 29.99 8.51
N LEU A 141 -17.83 30.62 7.36
CA LEU A 141 -16.60 31.39 7.13
C LEU A 141 -16.45 32.58 8.07
N GLN A 142 -17.55 33.28 8.38
CA GLN A 142 -17.53 34.38 9.35
C GLN A 142 -17.29 33.91 10.80
N SER A 143 -17.67 32.67 11.13
CA SER A 143 -17.45 32.10 12.46
C SER A 143 -15.99 31.73 12.72
N VAL A 144 -15.20 31.52 11.66
CA VAL A 144 -13.79 31.13 11.75
C VAL A 144 -12.96 32.39 11.96
N PRO A 145 -12.22 32.52 13.07
CA PRO A 145 -11.35 33.67 13.29
C PRO A 145 -10.29 33.80 12.19
N PRO A 146 -9.88 35.03 11.83
CA PRO A 146 -8.76 35.22 10.92
C PRO A 146 -7.49 34.59 11.52
N ARG A 147 -6.71 33.90 10.68
CA ARG A 147 -5.50 33.14 11.09
C ARG A 147 -5.77 32.04 12.14
N PHE A 148 -6.97 31.47 12.15
CA PHE A 148 -7.27 30.30 13.00
C PHE A 148 -6.33 29.13 12.68
N PHE A 149 -6.10 28.85 11.40
CA PHE A 149 -5.10 27.90 10.93
C PHE A 149 -3.76 28.60 10.77
N LEU A 150 -2.83 28.30 11.68
CA LEU A 150 -1.47 28.81 11.66
C LEU A 150 -0.61 27.98 10.70
N THR A 151 0.32 28.63 10.03
CA THR A 151 1.39 27.91 9.32
C THR A 151 2.37 27.28 10.31
N TYR A 152 3.27 26.42 9.82
CA TYR A 152 4.33 25.87 10.65
C TYR A 152 5.18 26.96 11.29
N ALA A 153 5.62 27.96 10.51
CA ALA A 153 6.38 29.08 11.03
C ALA A 153 5.61 29.88 12.10
N GLU A 154 4.35 30.22 11.83
CA GLU A 154 3.49 30.95 12.78
C GLU A 154 3.25 30.15 14.08
N THR A 155 3.14 28.82 13.97
CA THR A 155 3.01 27.93 15.13
C THR A 155 4.27 27.97 15.98
N CYS A 156 5.45 27.83 15.37
CA CYS A 156 6.72 27.92 16.09
C CYS A 156 6.91 29.29 16.76
N GLU A 157 6.52 30.38 16.10
CA GLU A 157 6.58 31.72 16.68
C GLU A 157 5.66 31.86 17.90
N ARG A 158 4.42 31.37 17.77
CA ARG A 158 3.44 31.38 18.86
C ARG A 158 3.92 30.58 20.07
N GLU A 159 4.50 29.40 19.84
CA GLU A 159 5.08 28.58 20.92
C GLU A 159 6.23 29.30 21.63
N ARG A 160 7.12 29.96 20.88
CA ARG A 160 8.20 30.75 21.46
C ARG A 160 7.66 31.91 22.30
N GLN A 161 6.62 32.61 21.84
CA GLN A 161 5.98 33.69 22.59
C GLN A 161 5.38 33.17 23.89
N LEU A 162 4.63 32.07 23.84
CA LEU A 162 4.04 31.42 25.02
C LEU A 162 5.12 30.99 26.04
N ALA A 163 6.25 30.46 25.56
CA ALA A 163 7.36 30.09 26.44
C ALA A 163 7.97 31.30 27.15
N VAL A 164 8.13 32.42 26.43
CA VAL A 164 8.62 33.69 27.02
C VAL A 164 7.64 34.23 28.05
N GLU A 165 6.34 34.20 27.77
CA GLU A 165 5.28 34.64 28.68
C GLU A 165 5.21 33.77 29.94
N ALA A 166 5.28 32.44 29.80
CA ALA A 166 5.32 31.51 30.92
C ALA A 166 6.52 31.79 31.83
N ARG A 167 7.72 31.96 31.25
CA ARG A 167 8.93 32.31 32.01
C ARG A 167 8.77 33.64 32.74
N LYS A 168 8.20 34.66 32.10
CA LYS A 168 7.94 35.96 32.75
C LYS A 168 6.96 35.80 33.92
N ALA A 169 5.88 35.05 33.74
CA ALA A 169 4.89 34.80 34.79
C ALA A 169 5.51 34.06 35.99
N GLU A 170 6.37 33.07 35.75
CA GLU A 170 7.11 32.38 36.81
C GLU A 170 8.06 33.31 37.56
N LEU A 171 8.84 34.13 36.85
CA LEU A 171 9.72 35.12 37.47
C LEU A 171 8.93 36.11 38.34
N HIS A 172 7.76 36.56 37.87
CA HIS A 172 6.88 37.41 38.67
C HIS A 172 6.37 36.71 39.94
N LYS A 173 5.98 35.43 39.85
CA LYS A 173 5.57 34.63 41.01
C LYS A 173 6.70 34.47 42.03
N LEU A 174 7.91 34.14 41.57
CA LEU A 174 9.08 34.00 42.43
C LEU A 174 9.47 35.33 43.08
N ALA A 175 9.42 36.43 42.34
CA ALA A 175 9.66 37.76 42.88
C ALA A 175 8.65 38.14 43.98
N ALA A 176 7.37 37.83 43.77
CA ALA A 176 6.33 38.06 44.78
C ALA A 176 6.55 37.20 46.04
N GLN A 177 6.91 35.92 45.88
CA GLN A 177 7.24 35.03 47.01
C GLN A 177 8.46 35.53 47.78
N ALA A 178 9.52 35.94 47.08
CA ALA A 178 10.72 36.49 47.71
C ALA A 178 10.44 37.79 48.47
N ALA A 179 9.56 38.65 47.95
CA ALA A 179 9.13 39.86 48.63
C ALA A 179 8.35 39.55 49.92
N LEU A 180 7.44 38.58 49.88
CA LEU A 180 6.70 38.11 51.06
C LEU A 180 7.63 37.55 52.14
N HIS A 181 8.60 36.71 51.75
CA HIS A 181 9.59 36.17 52.69
C HIS A 181 10.49 37.25 53.32
N ARG A 182 10.80 38.33 52.59
CA ARG A 182 11.57 39.47 53.14
C ARG A 182 10.75 40.35 54.09
N ALA A 183 9.43 40.42 53.90
CA ALA A 183 8.54 41.25 54.70
C ALA A 183 8.13 40.61 56.03
N MET A 184 8.37 39.31 56.22
CA MET A 184 8.20 38.60 57.49
C MET A 184 9.55 38.59 58.23
N PRO A 185 9.79 39.47 59.21
CA PRO A 185 11.00 39.40 60.02
C PRO A 185 10.96 38.13 60.88
N GLN A 186 12.11 37.47 61.01
CA GLN A 186 12.33 36.41 62.00
C GLN A 186 12.31 36.98 63.42
#